data_AF-A0A1G6UKI1-F1
#
_entry.id   AF-A0A1G6UKI1-F1
#
_cell.length_a   1.000
_cell.length_b   1.000
_cell.length_c   1.000
_cell.angle_alpha   90.00
_cell.angle_beta   90.00
_cell.angle_gamma   90.00
#
_symmetry.space_group_name_H-M   'P 1'
#
loop_
_entity.id
_entity.type
_entity.pdbx_description
1 polymer ?
#
loop_
_entity_poly.entity_id
_entity_poly.type
_entity_poly.pdbx_seq_one_letter_code
_entity_poly.pdbx_strand_id
1 'polypeptide(L)'
;MTTLTEFLLARIAEDEAVAQGVRPHENLSTRDLTDLGFVNRDGYARCTVTSGRVLAECEAKRRIVTAARDYSPELEHGDNGEWALEMALQALALPYAEHEDYREEWRP
;
A
#
# COMPACT_ATOMS: atom_id res chain seq x y z
N MET A 1 -17.31 -20.65 -1.64
CA MET A 1 -17.42 -19.48 -0.73
C MET A 1 -16.10 -18.76 -0.81
N THR A 2 -16.08 -17.46 -1.09
CA THR A 2 -14.84 -16.68 -1.15
C THR A 2 -14.39 -16.34 0.27
N THR A 3 -13.12 -16.58 0.60
CA THR A 3 -12.56 -16.19 1.90
C THR A 3 -12.30 -14.67 1.95
N LEU A 4 -12.11 -14.10 3.15
CA LEU A 4 -11.75 -12.69 3.29
C LEU A 4 -10.43 -12.38 2.57
N THR A 5 -9.44 -13.28 2.66
CA THR A 5 -8.14 -13.10 2.02
C THR A 5 -8.24 -13.14 0.50
N GLU A 6 -9.03 -14.05 -0.06
CA GLU A 6 -9.33 -14.09 -1.50
C GLU A 6 -10.03 -12.81 -1.99
N PHE A 7 -11.02 -12.33 -1.23
CA PHE A 7 -11.72 -11.07 -1.54
C PHE A 7 -10.75 -9.88 -1.54
N LEU A 8 -9.90 -9.76 -0.53
CA LEU A 8 -8.94 -8.66 -0.43
C LEU A 8 -7.88 -8.71 -1.53
N LEU A 9 -7.34 -9.90 -1.85
CA LEU A 9 -6.38 -10.05 -2.95
C LEU A 9 -6.99 -9.63 -4.29
N ALA A 10 -8.27 -9.95 -4.53
CA ALA A 10 -8.97 -9.53 -5.75
C ALA A 10 -9.13 -7.99 -5.82
N ARG A 11 -9.50 -7.33 -4.72
CA ARG A 11 -9.61 -5.85 -4.68
C ARG A 11 -8.26 -5.16 -4.84
N ILE A 12 -7.20 -5.70 -4.24
CA ILE A 12 -5.83 -5.19 -4.42
C ILE A 12 -5.40 -5.30 -5.89
N ALA A 13 -5.73 -6.39 -6.58
CA ALA A 13 -5.43 -6.55 -8.00
C ALA A 13 -6.19 -5.57 -8.89
N GLU A 14 -7.43 -5.22 -8.55
CA GLU A 14 -8.20 -4.18 -9.24
C GLU A 14 -7.55 -2.81 -9.08
N ASP A 15 -7.18 -2.43 -7.86
CA ASP A 15 -6.48 -1.17 -7.58
C ASP A 15 -5.15 -1.07 -8.34
N GLU A 16 -4.39 -2.17 -8.38
CA GLU A 16 -3.14 -2.26 -9.13
C GLU A 16 -3.36 -2.08 -10.64
N ALA A 17 -4.37 -2.74 -11.21
CA ALA A 17 -4.71 -2.60 -12.62
C ALA A 17 -5.10 -1.15 -12.99
N VAL A 18 -5.84 -0.47 -12.10
CA VAL A 18 -6.16 0.96 -12.27
C VAL A 18 -4.89 1.81 -12.24
N ALA A 19 -4.01 1.59 -11.27
CA ALA A 19 -2.76 2.34 -11.12
C ALA A 19 -1.78 2.12 -12.29
N GLN A 20 -1.67 0.89 -12.80
CA GLN A 20 -0.87 0.55 -13.98
C GLN A 20 -1.43 1.18 -15.26
N GLY A 21 -2.74 1.40 -15.33
CA GLY A 21 -3.42 2.05 -16.46
C GLY A 21 -3.21 3.56 -16.54
N VAL A 22 -2.66 4.20 -15.50
CA VAL A 22 -2.39 5.65 -15.48
C VAL A 22 -1.27 5.97 -16.46
N ARG A 23 -1.62 6.68 -17.55
CA ARG A 23 -0.61 7.25 -18.45
C ARG A 23 -0.07 8.56 -17.87
N PRO A 24 1.23 8.84 -17.98
CA PRO A 24 1.77 10.14 -17.63
C PRO A 24 1.01 11.21 -18.43
N HIS A 25 0.39 12.16 -17.75
CA HIS A 25 -0.15 13.34 -18.44
C HIS A 25 1.04 14.16 -18.91
N GLU A 26 1.12 14.48 -20.21
CA GLU A 26 2.27 15.15 -20.85
C GLU A 26 2.68 16.50 -20.22
N ASN A 27 1.85 17.07 -19.32
CA ASN A 27 2.00 18.42 -18.77
C ASN A 27 2.06 18.50 -17.23
N LEU A 28 2.22 17.39 -16.51
CA LEU A 28 2.44 17.42 -15.06
C LEU A 28 3.79 16.77 -14.76
N SER A 29 4.76 17.60 -14.37
CA SER A 29 6.04 17.06 -13.91
C SER A 29 5.78 16.24 -12.64
N THR A 30 6.38 15.06 -12.55
CA THR A 30 6.29 14.15 -11.40
C THR A 30 6.72 14.80 -10.08
N ARG A 31 7.44 15.92 -10.15
CA ARG A 31 7.91 16.72 -9.01
C ARG A 31 6.86 17.71 -8.48
N ASP A 32 5.80 18.01 -9.25
CA ASP A 32 4.73 18.92 -8.82
C ASP A 32 3.59 18.19 -8.08
N LEU A 33 3.61 16.86 -8.07
CA LEU A 33 2.60 16.01 -7.43
C LEU A 33 3.01 15.50 -6.03
N THR A 34 4.22 15.81 -5.58
CA THR A 34 4.73 15.33 -4.28
C THR A 34 4.16 16.07 -3.07
N ASP A 35 3.44 17.19 -3.25
CA ASP A 35 2.95 17.97 -2.10
C ASP A 35 1.63 18.74 -2.31
N LEU A 36 1.02 18.71 -3.50
CA LEU A 36 -0.10 19.59 -3.83
C LEU A 36 -1.30 18.86 -4.40
N GLY A 37 -2.46 19.15 -3.80
CA GLY A 37 -3.74 18.58 -4.21
C GLY A 37 -4.98 19.31 -3.72
N PHE A 38 -4.98 20.64 -3.60
CA PHE A 38 -6.22 21.41 -3.62
C PHE A 38 -6.27 22.23 -4.90
N VAL A 39 -6.80 21.65 -5.97
CA VAL A 39 -7.43 22.46 -7.03
C VAL A 39 -8.79 21.88 -7.30
N ASN A 40 -9.79 22.71 -7.15
CA ASN A 40 -11.16 22.32 -7.28
C ASN A 40 -11.90 23.37 -8.10
N ARG A 41 -12.46 22.95 -9.23
CA ARG A 41 -13.43 23.76 -9.96
C ARG A 41 -14.85 23.57 -9.38
N ASP A 42 -15.09 22.51 -8.58
CA ASP A 42 -16.45 22.02 -8.29
C ASP A 42 -16.76 21.64 -6.83
N GLY A 43 -15.96 22.03 -5.84
CA GLY A 43 -16.26 21.80 -4.41
C GLY A 43 -15.97 20.40 -3.82
N TYR A 44 -15.44 19.44 -4.59
CA TYR A 44 -14.90 18.14 -4.08
C TYR A 44 -13.38 18.11 -3.86
N ALA A 45 -12.90 17.75 -2.66
CA ALA A 45 -11.47 17.53 -2.43
C ALA A 45 -10.97 16.34 -3.27
N ARG A 46 -9.98 16.57 -4.15
CA ARG A 46 -9.31 15.52 -4.91
C ARG A 46 -7.93 15.29 -4.31
N CYS A 47 -7.74 14.20 -3.58
CA CYS A 47 -6.40 13.78 -3.15
C CYS A 47 -5.63 13.24 -4.37
N THR A 48 -4.49 13.85 -4.68
CA THR A 48 -3.55 13.36 -5.70
C THR A 48 -2.53 12.44 -5.05
N VAL A 49 -2.48 11.18 -5.49
CA VAL A 49 -1.41 10.24 -5.16
C VAL A 49 -0.75 9.80 -6.46
N THR A 50 0.57 9.57 -6.44
CA THR A 50 1.27 9.08 -7.63
C THR A 50 0.89 7.62 -7.89
N SER A 51 0.88 7.20 -9.15
CA SER A 51 0.61 5.79 -9.49
C SER A 51 1.66 4.86 -8.85
N GLY A 52 2.93 5.26 -8.83
CA GLY A 52 3.99 4.54 -8.14
C GLY A 52 3.69 4.32 -6.65
N ARG A 53 3.16 5.34 -5.97
CA ARG A 53 2.75 5.25 -4.57
C ARG A 53 1.62 4.24 -4.37
N VAL A 54 0.60 4.26 -5.23
CA VAL A 54 -0.52 3.29 -5.18
C VAL A 54 -0.03 1.86 -5.42
N LEU A 55 0.89 1.65 -6.35
CA LEU A 55 1.46 0.33 -6.64
C LEU A 55 2.25 -0.21 -5.43
N ALA A 56 3.07 0.62 -4.80
CA ALA A 56 3.79 0.25 -3.59
C ALA A 56 2.84 -0.10 -2.43
N GLU A 57 1.75 0.64 -2.26
CA GLU A 57 0.72 0.31 -1.27
C GLU A 57 -0.03 -0.99 -1.59
N CYS A 58 -0.29 -1.27 -2.86
CA CYS A 58 -0.88 -2.55 -3.28
C CYS A 58 0.05 -3.72 -2.94
N GLU A 59 1.36 -3.55 -3.16
CA GLU A 59 2.36 -4.55 -2.76
C GLU A 59 2.38 -4.77 -1.25
N ALA A 60 2.39 -3.68 -0.46
CA ALA A 60 2.33 -3.75 1.00
C ALA A 60 1.10 -4.53 1.50
N LYS A 61 -0.09 -4.17 1.02
CA LYS A 61 -1.34 -4.85 1.37
C LYS A 61 -1.33 -6.32 0.97
N ARG A 62 -0.77 -6.65 -0.19
CA ARG A 62 -0.63 -8.04 -0.65
C ARG A 62 0.23 -8.85 0.31
N ARG A 63 1.39 -8.33 0.71
CA ARG A 63 2.28 -9.01 1.68
C ARG A 63 1.54 -9.33 2.98
N ILE A 64 0.79 -8.37 3.52
CA ILE A 64 0.00 -8.54 4.75
C ILE A 64 -1.08 -9.62 4.59
N VAL A 65 -1.87 -9.53 3.52
CA VAL A 65 -2.97 -10.49 3.29
C VAL A 65 -2.45 -11.89 3.02
N THR A 66 -1.33 -12.03 2.31
CA THR A 66 -0.67 -13.32 2.10
C THR A 66 -0.15 -13.89 3.42
N ALA A 67 0.52 -13.10 4.26
CA ALA A 67 0.96 -13.53 5.57
C ALA A 67 -0.22 -13.98 6.47
N ALA A 68 -1.31 -13.22 6.48
CA ALA A 68 -2.51 -13.57 7.24
C ALA A 68 -3.21 -14.85 6.72
N ARG A 69 -3.12 -15.13 5.41
CA ARG A 69 -3.65 -16.36 4.82
C ARG A 69 -2.79 -17.58 5.18
N ASP A 70 -1.48 -17.39 5.21
CA ASP A 70 -0.51 -18.46 5.40
C ASP A 70 -0.18 -18.69 6.91
N TYR A 71 -0.67 -17.80 7.79
CA TYR A 71 -0.52 -17.89 9.24
C TYR A 71 -1.16 -19.16 9.81
N SER A 72 -0.39 -19.91 10.60
CA SER A 72 -0.83 -21.14 11.26
C SER A 72 -0.56 -21.07 12.77
N PRO A 73 -1.57 -20.81 13.61
CA PRO A 73 -1.38 -20.66 15.06
C PRO A 73 -0.85 -21.93 15.75
N GLU A 74 -0.99 -23.09 15.10
CA GLU A 74 -0.50 -24.39 15.58
C GLU A 74 1.02 -24.53 15.44
N LEU A 75 1.63 -23.85 14.46
CA LEU A 75 3.07 -23.89 14.18
C LEU A 75 3.83 -22.76 14.90
N GLU A 76 3.14 -21.68 15.26
CA GLU A 76 3.73 -20.46 15.83
C GLU A 76 3.56 -20.38 17.36
N HIS A 77 3.75 -21.52 18.04
CA HIS A 77 3.66 -21.64 19.50
C HIS A 77 4.50 -20.55 20.22
N GLY A 78 3.82 -19.53 20.75
CA GLY A 78 4.41 -18.51 21.63
C GLY A 78 4.29 -17.07 21.14
N ASP A 79 3.91 -16.83 19.88
CA ASP A 79 3.63 -15.48 19.38
C ASP A 79 2.16 -15.12 19.56
N ASN A 80 1.87 -14.03 20.29
CA ASN A 80 0.52 -13.50 20.47
C ASN A 80 0.03 -12.68 19.24
N GLY A 81 0.65 -12.89 18.08
CA GLY A 81 0.48 -12.08 16.88
C GLY A 81 1.29 -10.78 16.89
N GLU A 82 2.28 -10.64 17.78
CA GLU A 82 3.17 -9.48 17.82
C GLU A 82 4.03 -9.42 16.55
N TRP A 83 4.53 -10.57 16.08
CA TRP A 83 5.27 -10.65 14.83
C TRP A 83 4.40 -10.25 13.64
N ALA A 84 3.14 -10.72 13.61
CA ALA A 84 2.19 -10.38 12.55
C ALA A 84 1.90 -8.87 12.51
N LEU A 85 1.78 -8.21 13.67
CA LEU A 85 1.58 -6.77 13.77
C LEU A 85 2.83 -5.99 13.33
N GLU A 86 4.02 -6.40 13.79
CA GLU A 86 5.29 -5.76 13.41
C GLU A 86 5.52 -5.86 11.89
N MET A 87 5.35 -7.06 11.32
CA MET A 87 5.46 -7.29 9.88
C MET A 87 4.46 -6.41 9.10
N ALA A 88 3.22 -6.29 9.59
CA ALA A 88 2.23 -5.43 8.95
C ALA A 88 2.63 -3.96 8.98
N LEU A 89 3.16 -3.46 10.10
CA LEU A 89 3.64 -2.08 10.20
C LEU A 89 4.83 -1.83 9.27
N GLN A 90 5.80 -2.74 9.22
CA GLN A 90 6.94 -2.65 8.30
C GLN A 90 6.49 -2.66 6.84
N ALA A 91 5.54 -3.53 6.47
CA ALA A 91 4.97 -3.56 5.13
C ALA A 91 4.27 -2.24 4.77
N LEU A 92 3.48 -1.65 5.69
CA LEU A 92 2.83 -0.36 5.48
C LEU A 92 3.80 0.82 5.41
N ALA A 93 4.98 0.69 6.01
CA ALA A 93 6.03 1.71 5.97
C ALA A 93 6.81 1.71 4.65
N LEU A 94 6.99 0.56 4.00
CA LEU A 94 7.80 0.41 2.77
C LEU A 94 7.46 1.39 1.63
N PRO A 95 6.19 1.70 1.32
CA PRO A 95 5.86 2.69 0.30
C PRO A 95 6.44 4.09 0.58
N TYR A 96 6.82 4.38 1.84
CA TYR A 96 7.42 5.64 2.28
C TYR A 96 8.94 5.56 2.44
N ALA A 97 9.61 4.52 1.94
CA ALA A 97 11.04 4.31 2.15
C ALA A 97 11.96 5.44 1.63
N GLU A 98 11.45 6.33 0.78
CA GLU A 98 12.16 7.52 0.27
C GLU A 98 11.82 8.81 1.05
N HIS A 99 10.94 8.75 2.04
CA HIS A 99 10.56 9.91 2.87
C HIS A 99 11.67 10.24 3.88
N GLU A 100 11.91 11.51 4.17
CA GLU A 100 13.01 11.94 5.06
C GLU A 100 12.87 11.42 6.50
N ASP A 101 11.63 11.31 6.99
CA ASP A 101 11.34 10.73 8.31
C ASP A 101 11.39 9.19 8.33
N TYR A 102 11.56 8.52 7.18
CA TYR A 102 11.69 7.07 7.14
C TYR A 102 13.00 6.64 7.78
N ARG A 103 12.94 5.68 8.70
CA ARG A 103 14.12 5.08 9.31
C ARG A 103 14.40 3.73 8.70
N GLU A 104 15.65 3.51 8.30
CA GLU A 104 16.09 2.21 7.75
C GLU A 104 15.89 1.04 8.71
N GLU A 105 15.81 1.29 10.02
CA GLU A 105 15.46 0.27 11.04
C GLU A 105 14.04 -0.30 10.87
N TRP A 106 13.17 0.37 10.11
CA TRP A 106 11.80 -0.10 9.81
C TRP A 106 11.73 -0.97 8.55
N ARG A 107 12.84 -1.16 7.84
CA ARG A 107 12.89 -2.01 6.66
C ARG A 107 12.94 -3.48 7.11
N PRO A 108 12.01 -4.34 6.64
CA PRO A 108 12.03 -5.77 6.95
C PRO A 108 13.23 -6.49 6.36
#